data_AF-A0AAI8CLE2-F1
#
_entry.id   AF-A0AAI8CLE2-F1
#
_cell.length_a   1.000
_cell.length_b   1.000
_cell.length_c   1.000
_cell.angle_alpha   90.00
_cell.angle_beta   90.00
_cell.angle_gamma   90.00
#
_symmetry.space_group_name_H-M   'P 1'
#
loop_
_entity.id
_entity.type
_entity.pdbx_description
1 polymer ?
#
loop_
_entity_poly.entity_id
_entity_poly.type
_entity_poly.pdbx_seq_one_letter_code
_entity_poly.pdbx_strand_id
1 'polypeptide(L)'
;MKRLLIVFLVILSTLFFANSLLKIADIYKTKEGTTVEATGIVLAPVGVLGTLTTYMQDETAGIMLYGKVLPADLKVGDVIKVAGKTKVYYGILEIIPDKVEILGTATPTAVELKDDKFEKYLSNLVVVVGTVSSVEKFQFRVKTDKFEILVYIRKEVPFKVDTLKVGDKVEVTGIMYLYQGMYEILPRRPEDIKKF
;
A
#
# COMPACT_ATOMS: atom_id res chain seq x y z
N MET A 1 -8.07 27.37 -65.88
CA MET A 1 -7.75 27.64 -64.45
C MET A 1 -8.48 26.61 -63.58
N LYS A 2 -7.82 25.50 -63.22
CA LYS A 2 -8.40 24.48 -62.32
C LYS A 2 -7.97 24.80 -60.88
N ARG A 3 -8.92 25.12 -60.01
CA ARG A 3 -8.67 25.31 -58.57
C ARG A 3 -8.60 23.93 -57.91
N LEU A 4 -7.43 23.60 -57.36
CA LEU A 4 -7.20 22.39 -56.59
C LEU A 4 -7.71 22.62 -55.17
N LEU A 5 -8.77 21.90 -54.77
CA LEU A 5 -9.29 21.92 -53.41
C LEU A 5 -8.44 20.96 -52.58
N ILE A 6 -7.62 21.48 -51.67
CA ILE A 6 -6.88 20.67 -50.69
C ILE A 6 -7.79 20.52 -49.46
N VAL A 7 -8.37 19.34 -49.29
CA VAL A 7 -9.12 18.98 -48.08
C VAL A 7 -8.11 18.48 -47.04
N PHE A 8 -7.92 19.26 -45.97
CA PHE A 8 -7.18 18.83 -44.79
C PHE A 8 -8.06 17.88 -43.97
N LEU A 9 -7.79 16.58 -44.07
CA LEU A 9 -8.40 15.58 -43.21
C LEU A 9 -7.66 15.57 -41.86
N VAL A 10 -8.21 16.28 -40.87
CA VAL A 10 -7.74 16.18 -39.49
C VAL A 10 -8.23 14.85 -38.92
N ILE A 11 -7.35 13.84 -38.93
CA ILE A 11 -7.59 12.58 -38.22
C ILE A 11 -7.39 12.88 -36.73
N LEU A 12 -8.49 13.21 -36.04
CA LEU A 12 -8.52 13.26 -34.58
C LEU A 12 -8.45 11.81 -34.08
N SER A 13 -7.24 11.29 -33.87
CA SER A 13 -7.05 9.98 -33.26
C SER A 13 -7.42 10.08 -31.77
N THR A 14 -8.66 9.77 -31.44
CA THR A 14 -9.03 9.47 -30.06
C THR A 14 -8.40 8.13 -29.71
N LEU A 15 -7.23 8.18 -29.07
CA LEU A 15 -6.64 7.03 -28.39
C LEU A 15 -7.58 6.62 -27.27
N PHE A 16 -8.53 5.73 -27.58
CA PHE A 16 -9.24 4.95 -26.59
C PHE A 16 -8.21 4.02 -25.94
N PHE A 17 -7.60 4.46 -24.85
CA PHE A 17 -6.96 3.54 -23.93
C PHE A 17 -8.09 2.72 -23.29
N ALA A 18 -8.30 1.50 -23.81
CA ALA A 18 -8.98 0.48 -23.05
C ALA A 18 -8.12 0.24 -21.80
N ASN A 19 -8.53 0.78 -20.66
CA ASN A 19 -7.88 0.51 -19.38
C ASN A 19 -8.07 -0.98 -19.09
N SER A 20 -7.08 -1.80 -19.46
CA SER A 20 -7.06 -3.20 -19.09
C SER A 20 -6.84 -3.31 -17.60
N LEU A 21 -7.63 -4.15 -16.93
CA LEU A 21 -7.44 -4.49 -15.53
C LEU A 21 -6.03 -5.07 -15.33
N LEU A 22 -5.19 -4.38 -14.56
CA LEU A 22 -3.81 -4.78 -14.27
C LEU A 22 -3.72 -5.53 -12.95
N LYS A 23 -2.76 -6.47 -12.89
CA LYS A 23 -2.22 -6.95 -11.62
C LYS A 23 -1.40 -5.86 -10.95
N ILE A 24 -1.44 -5.79 -9.63
CA ILE A 24 -0.78 -4.73 -8.87
C ILE A 24 0.73 -4.75 -9.13
N ALA A 25 1.37 -5.92 -9.21
CA ALA A 25 2.79 -6.02 -9.53
C ALA A 25 3.17 -5.43 -10.91
N ASP A 26 2.25 -5.44 -11.87
CA ASP A 26 2.48 -4.85 -13.20
C ASP A 26 2.38 -3.33 -13.19
N ILE A 27 1.65 -2.74 -12.23
CA ILE A 27 1.57 -1.27 -12.05
C ILE A 27 2.96 -0.70 -11.74
N TYR A 28 3.78 -1.42 -10.96
CA TYR A 28 5.16 -1.03 -10.65
C TYR A 28 6.08 -0.98 -11.88
N LYS A 29 5.67 -1.53 -13.01
CA LYS A 29 6.42 -1.50 -14.28
C LYS A 29 5.95 -0.38 -15.20
N THR A 30 4.88 0.33 -14.84
CA THR A 30 4.33 1.45 -15.62
C THR A 30 5.10 2.74 -15.34
N LYS A 31 5.00 3.71 -16.25
CA LYS A 31 5.54 5.05 -16.01
C LYS A 31 4.65 5.80 -15.01
N GLU A 32 5.25 6.63 -14.18
CA GLU A 32 4.48 7.57 -13.34
C GLU A 32 3.50 8.40 -14.19
N GLY A 33 2.32 8.69 -13.64
CA GLY A 33 1.25 9.42 -14.32
C GLY A 33 0.39 8.55 -15.24
N THR A 34 0.70 7.26 -15.38
CA THR A 34 -0.11 6.30 -16.14
C THR A 34 -1.45 6.11 -15.44
N THR A 35 -2.54 6.19 -16.21
CA THR A 35 -3.87 5.77 -15.76
C THR A 35 -3.92 4.25 -15.70
N VAL A 36 -4.31 3.71 -14.55
CA VAL A 36 -4.40 2.28 -14.29
C VAL A 36 -5.77 1.92 -13.73
N GLU A 37 -6.16 0.66 -13.93
CA GLU A 37 -7.33 0.06 -13.30
C GLU A 37 -6.91 -1.26 -12.66
N ALA A 38 -7.23 -1.48 -11.39
CA ALA A 38 -6.85 -2.68 -10.66
C ALA A 38 -7.90 -3.08 -9.62
N THR A 39 -7.93 -4.37 -9.29
CA THR A 39 -8.78 -4.90 -8.23
C THR A 39 -7.90 -5.41 -7.10
N GLY A 40 -8.28 -5.13 -5.85
CA GLY A 40 -7.55 -5.59 -4.68
C GLY A 40 -8.38 -5.59 -3.41
N ILE A 41 -7.87 -6.25 -2.38
CA ILE A 41 -8.44 -6.35 -1.04
C ILE A 41 -7.86 -5.23 -0.18
N VAL A 42 -8.72 -4.43 0.44
CA VAL A 42 -8.32 -3.33 1.33
C VAL A 42 -7.62 -3.86 2.58
N LEU A 43 -6.47 -3.27 2.91
CA LEU A 43 -5.59 -3.75 3.98
C LEU A 43 -5.75 -2.98 5.28
N ALA A 44 -6.08 -1.69 5.23
CA ALA A 44 -6.19 -0.81 6.40
C ALA A 44 -7.39 0.15 6.26
N PRO A 45 -8.04 0.57 7.35
CA PRO A 45 -9.06 1.61 7.25
C PRO A 45 -8.46 2.93 6.75
N VAL A 46 -9.24 3.70 5.99
CA VAL A 46 -8.80 4.99 5.47
C VAL A 46 -8.46 5.93 6.63
N GLY A 47 -7.29 6.56 6.59
CA GLY A 47 -6.90 7.54 7.62
C GLY A 47 -6.08 6.97 8.78
N VAL A 48 -6.13 5.65 9.03
CA VAL A 48 -5.47 5.04 10.20
C VAL A 48 -3.95 5.04 10.07
N LEU A 49 -3.43 4.81 8.87
CA LEU A 49 -1.98 4.78 8.61
C LEU A 49 -1.43 6.04 7.93
N GLY A 50 -2.32 7.01 7.69
CA GLY A 50 -2.02 8.26 6.98
C GLY A 50 -3.31 8.93 6.53
N THR A 51 -3.35 10.25 6.56
CA THR A 51 -4.52 11.03 6.14
C THR A 51 -4.89 10.72 4.68
N LEU A 52 -6.16 10.43 4.42
CA LEU A 52 -6.67 10.08 3.07
C LEU A 52 -5.92 8.91 2.42
N THR A 53 -5.38 8.01 3.23
CA THR A 53 -4.55 6.90 2.76
C THR A 53 -5.19 5.58 3.15
N THR A 54 -5.16 4.61 2.24
CA THR A 54 -5.34 3.19 2.51
C THR A 54 -4.40 2.39 1.61
N TYR A 55 -4.48 1.08 1.67
CA TYR A 55 -3.69 0.15 0.86
C TYR A 55 -4.60 -0.97 0.38
N MET A 56 -4.29 -1.53 -0.78
CA MET A 56 -4.93 -2.75 -1.27
C MET A 56 -3.90 -3.77 -1.72
N GLN A 57 -4.24 -5.06 -1.69
CA GLN A 57 -3.42 -6.13 -2.27
C GLN A 57 -4.21 -6.99 -3.24
N ASP A 58 -3.50 -7.57 -4.20
CA ASP A 58 -3.95 -8.75 -4.94
C ASP A 58 -3.00 -9.91 -4.62
N GLU A 59 -3.03 -10.98 -5.40
CA GLU A 59 -2.14 -12.12 -5.20
C GLU A 59 -0.67 -11.83 -5.56
N THR A 60 -0.38 -10.67 -6.17
CA THR A 60 0.91 -10.34 -6.75
C THR A 60 1.67 -9.27 -5.95
N ALA A 61 0.98 -8.27 -5.39
CA ALA A 61 1.59 -7.20 -4.59
C ALA A 61 0.53 -6.38 -3.84
N GLY A 62 0.99 -5.55 -2.88
CA GLY A 62 0.24 -4.45 -2.30
C GLY A 62 0.55 -3.11 -2.98
N ILE A 63 -0.36 -2.15 -2.88
CA ILE A 63 -0.14 -0.77 -3.36
C ILE A 63 -0.89 0.23 -2.47
N MET A 64 -0.31 1.42 -2.31
CA MET A 64 -0.93 2.54 -1.60
C MET A 64 -1.99 3.21 -2.47
N LEU A 65 -3.10 3.61 -1.85
CA LEU A 65 -4.10 4.50 -2.43
C LEU A 65 -4.12 5.80 -1.63
N TYR A 66 -4.04 6.94 -2.33
CA TYR A 66 -4.08 8.26 -1.70
C TYR A 66 -5.08 9.17 -2.41
N GLY A 67 -6.10 9.66 -1.69
CA GLY A 67 -7.00 10.64 -2.26
C GLY A 67 -8.31 10.84 -1.51
N LYS A 68 -8.96 11.99 -1.78
CA LYS A 68 -10.27 12.36 -1.17
C LYS A 68 -11.45 11.53 -1.68
N VAL A 69 -11.28 10.84 -2.81
CA VAL A 69 -12.32 10.00 -3.43
C VAL A 69 -12.47 8.66 -2.68
N LEU A 70 -11.52 8.29 -1.84
CA LEU A 70 -11.62 7.09 -1.01
C LEU A 70 -12.85 7.17 -0.09
N PRO A 71 -13.77 6.19 -0.15
CA PRO A 71 -14.90 6.14 0.78
C PRO A 71 -14.41 6.04 2.22
N ALA A 72 -14.93 6.91 3.09
CA ALA A 72 -14.51 6.95 4.50
C ALA A 72 -14.90 5.69 5.29
N ASP A 73 -15.91 4.95 4.81
CA ASP A 73 -16.44 3.73 5.40
C ASP A 73 -15.83 2.45 4.82
N LEU A 74 -14.81 2.57 3.96
CA LEU A 74 -14.11 1.44 3.38
C LEU A 74 -13.44 0.57 4.46
N LYS A 75 -13.73 -0.73 4.44
CA LYS A 75 -13.35 -1.68 5.48
C LYS A 75 -12.20 -2.55 5.04
N VAL A 76 -11.38 -2.96 6.01
CA VAL A 76 -10.39 -4.02 5.80
C VAL A 76 -11.13 -5.28 5.32
N GLY A 77 -10.64 -5.86 4.22
CA GLY A 77 -11.27 -7.01 3.59
C GLY A 77 -12.25 -6.67 2.46
N ASP A 78 -12.63 -5.41 2.27
CA ASP A 78 -13.41 -5.04 1.09
C ASP A 78 -12.58 -5.31 -0.17
N VAL A 79 -13.18 -5.96 -1.16
CA VAL A 79 -12.61 -6.10 -2.50
C VAL A 79 -13.05 -4.89 -3.30
N ILE A 80 -12.09 -4.07 -3.73
CA ILE A 80 -12.36 -2.86 -4.51
C ILE A 80 -11.76 -2.94 -5.89
N LYS A 81 -12.44 -2.32 -6.84
CA LYS A 81 -11.90 -1.92 -8.13
C LYS A 81 -11.58 -0.43 -8.10
N VAL A 82 -10.34 -0.09 -8.43
CA VAL A 82 -9.84 1.29 -8.43
C VAL A 82 -9.41 1.66 -9.83
N ALA A 83 -9.86 2.81 -10.31
CA ALA A 83 -9.32 3.48 -11.48
C ALA A 83 -8.71 4.82 -11.05
N GLY A 84 -7.50 5.12 -11.52
CA GLY A 84 -6.80 6.33 -11.12
C GLY A 84 -5.43 6.48 -11.79
N LYS A 85 -4.68 7.50 -11.38
CA LYS A 85 -3.34 7.76 -11.90
C LYS A 85 -2.26 7.32 -10.92
N THR A 86 -1.21 6.71 -11.43
CA THR A 86 0.00 6.43 -10.65
C THR A 86 0.75 7.72 -10.32
N LYS A 87 1.34 7.76 -9.13
CA LYS A 87 2.22 8.84 -8.67
C LYS A 87 3.31 8.25 -7.78
N VAL A 88 4.50 8.83 -7.80
CA VAL A 88 5.54 8.50 -6.81
C VAL A 88 5.63 9.65 -5.81
N TYR A 89 5.43 9.33 -4.53
CA TYR A 89 5.51 10.31 -3.46
C TYR A 89 6.43 9.81 -2.35
N TYR A 90 7.51 10.56 -2.07
CA TYR A 90 8.58 10.17 -1.15
C TYR A 90 9.12 8.75 -1.35
N GLY A 91 9.24 8.33 -2.61
CA GLY A 91 9.77 7.01 -2.97
C GLY A 91 8.75 5.86 -2.89
N ILE A 92 7.48 6.15 -2.61
CA ILE A 92 6.39 5.16 -2.63
C ILE A 92 5.54 5.39 -3.87
N LEU A 93 5.32 4.33 -4.65
CA LEU A 93 4.33 4.33 -5.73
C LEU A 93 2.93 4.22 -5.13
N GLU A 94 2.06 5.15 -5.49
CA GLU A 94 0.66 5.22 -5.08
C GLU A 94 -0.26 5.35 -6.30
N ILE A 95 -1.52 4.95 -6.14
CA ILE A 95 -2.60 5.30 -7.07
C ILE A 95 -3.38 6.45 -6.44
N ILE A 96 -3.59 7.51 -7.21
CA ILE A 96 -4.53 8.60 -6.92
C ILE A 96 -5.89 8.21 -7.53
N PRO A 97 -6.88 7.77 -6.73
CA PRO A 97 -8.12 7.23 -7.27
C PRO A 97 -9.01 8.33 -7.86
N ASP A 98 -9.52 8.11 -9.07
CA ASP A 98 -10.62 8.88 -9.67
C ASP A 98 -11.98 8.22 -9.38
N LYS A 99 -11.99 6.88 -9.29
CA LYS A 99 -13.16 6.07 -8.98
C LYS A 99 -12.77 4.87 -8.12
N VAL A 100 -13.60 4.55 -7.14
CA VAL A 100 -13.53 3.33 -6.34
C VAL A 100 -14.89 2.65 -6.36
N GLU A 101 -14.90 1.34 -6.59
CA GLU A 101 -16.11 0.52 -6.61
C GLU A 101 -15.91 -0.71 -5.73
N ILE A 102 -16.81 -0.95 -4.78
CA ILE A 102 -16.76 -2.13 -3.91
C ILE A 102 -17.42 -3.29 -4.65
N LEU A 103 -16.69 -4.39 -4.78
CA LEU A 103 -17.10 -5.59 -5.51
C LEU A 103 -17.51 -6.75 -4.59
N GLY A 104 -17.08 -6.73 -3.32
CA GLY A 104 -17.34 -7.81 -2.38
C GLY A 104 -16.39 -7.78 -1.20
N THR A 105 -16.12 -8.95 -0.62
CA THR A 105 -15.22 -9.09 0.53
C THR A 105 -14.31 -10.31 0.37
N ALA A 106 -13.13 -10.23 0.96
CA ALA A 106 -12.13 -11.28 1.03
C ALA A 106 -11.25 -11.09 2.27
N THR A 107 -10.42 -12.08 2.58
CA THR A 107 -9.47 -12.00 3.71
C THR A 107 -8.09 -11.57 3.20
N PRO A 108 -7.53 -10.44 3.67
CA PRO A 108 -6.16 -10.07 3.38
C PRO A 108 -5.17 -11.14 3.85
N THR A 109 -4.12 -11.38 3.07
CA THR A 109 -3.08 -12.35 3.41
C THR A 109 -1.76 -11.64 3.62
N ALA A 110 -1.17 -11.80 4.81
CA ALA A 110 0.14 -11.24 5.11
C ALA A 110 1.26 -12.08 4.48
N VAL A 111 2.27 -11.40 3.93
CA VAL A 111 3.48 -12.04 3.43
C VAL A 111 4.55 -12.07 4.53
N GLU A 112 5.14 -13.23 4.75
CA GLU A 112 6.25 -13.37 5.70
C GLU A 112 7.51 -12.62 5.23
N LEU A 113 8.09 -11.80 6.10
CA LEU A 113 9.40 -11.19 5.88
C LEU A 113 10.51 -12.21 6.10
N LYS A 114 11.23 -12.55 5.02
CA LYS A 114 12.25 -13.62 5.03
C LYS A 114 13.70 -13.13 4.98
N ASP A 115 13.89 -11.87 4.61
CA ASP A 115 15.17 -11.19 4.42
C ASP A 115 15.02 -9.67 4.59
N ASP A 116 16.14 -8.96 4.56
CA ASP A 116 16.26 -7.49 4.66
C ASP A 116 16.00 -6.75 3.34
N LYS A 117 15.55 -7.44 2.29
CA LYS A 117 15.22 -6.82 1.00
C LYS A 117 13.85 -6.15 1.04
N PHE A 118 13.65 -5.25 2.01
CA PHE A 118 12.35 -4.66 2.36
C PHE A 118 11.66 -3.94 1.21
N GLU A 119 12.41 -3.41 0.25
CA GLU A 119 11.90 -2.76 -0.95
C GLU A 119 10.86 -3.61 -1.69
N LYS A 120 11.09 -4.91 -1.84
CA LYS A 120 10.17 -5.82 -2.56
C LYS A 120 8.85 -6.02 -1.84
N TYR A 121 8.78 -5.66 -0.57
CA TYR A 121 7.59 -5.79 0.26
C TYR A 121 6.84 -4.47 0.41
N LEU A 122 7.33 -3.35 -0.15
CA LEU A 122 6.68 -2.04 0.01
C LEU A 122 5.18 -2.11 -0.30
N SER A 123 4.38 -1.45 0.54
CA SER A 123 2.91 -1.43 0.51
C SER A 123 2.20 -2.77 0.71
N ASN A 124 2.92 -3.88 0.89
CA ASN A 124 2.31 -5.16 1.23
C ASN A 124 1.92 -5.22 2.71
N LEU A 125 0.88 -6.00 3.00
CA LEU A 125 0.66 -6.51 4.35
C LEU A 125 1.72 -7.58 4.63
N VAL A 126 2.52 -7.37 5.66
CA VAL A 126 3.62 -8.25 6.03
C VAL A 126 3.47 -8.76 7.45
N VAL A 127 4.12 -9.88 7.74
CA VAL A 127 4.26 -10.43 9.09
C VAL A 127 5.71 -10.76 9.38
N VAL A 128 6.15 -10.46 10.61
CA VAL A 128 7.47 -10.80 11.14
C VAL A 128 7.33 -11.38 12.54
N VAL A 129 8.10 -12.42 12.82
CA VAL A 129 8.25 -12.99 14.16
C VAL A 129 9.69 -12.80 14.61
N GLY A 130 9.88 -12.29 15.82
CA GLY A 130 11.22 -12.04 16.34
C GLY A 130 11.21 -11.61 17.80
N THR A 131 12.30 -10.97 18.22
CA THR A 131 12.47 -10.49 19.59
C THR A 131 12.58 -8.97 19.61
N VAL A 132 11.94 -8.32 20.56
CA VAL A 132 12.04 -6.88 20.77
C VAL A 132 13.48 -6.53 21.17
N SER A 133 14.14 -5.69 20.38
CA SER A 133 15.54 -5.28 20.59
C SER A 133 15.69 -3.85 21.13
N SER A 134 14.72 -2.98 20.85
CA SER A 134 14.61 -1.64 21.45
C SER A 134 13.14 -1.24 21.60
N VAL A 135 12.85 -0.39 22.58
CA VAL A 135 11.53 0.25 22.78
C VAL A 135 11.77 1.73 23.01
N GLU A 136 11.08 2.56 22.22
CA GLU A 136 11.16 4.02 22.24
C GLU A 136 9.74 4.61 22.18
N LYS A 137 9.61 5.93 22.21
CA LYS A 137 8.31 6.57 22.10
C LYS A 137 7.68 6.28 20.73
N PHE A 138 6.50 5.64 20.75
CA PHE A 138 5.72 5.26 19.56
C PHE A 138 6.39 4.23 18.62
N GLN A 139 7.52 3.64 18.98
CA GLN A 139 8.19 2.68 18.12
C GLN A 139 8.99 1.65 18.90
N PHE A 140 9.24 0.52 18.27
CA PHE A 140 10.13 -0.52 18.79
C PHE A 140 10.78 -1.24 17.61
N ARG A 141 11.86 -1.98 17.87
CA ARG A 141 12.52 -2.80 16.85
C ARG A 141 12.29 -4.28 17.10
N VAL A 142 12.09 -5.01 16.01
CA VAL A 142 11.99 -6.48 16.02
C VAL A 142 13.24 -7.03 15.34
N LYS A 143 14.03 -7.79 16.10
CA LYS A 143 15.21 -8.50 15.63
C LYS A 143 14.88 -9.96 15.33
N THR A 144 15.30 -10.42 14.16
CA THR A 144 15.33 -11.82 13.74
C THR A 144 16.78 -12.30 13.64
N ASP A 145 16.99 -13.56 13.25
CA ASP A 145 18.34 -14.08 12.99
C ASP A 145 19.00 -13.46 11.74
N LYS A 146 18.21 -12.86 10.85
CA LYS A 146 18.66 -12.37 9.54
C LYS A 146 18.70 -10.86 9.41
N PHE A 147 17.78 -10.17 10.09
CA PHE A 147 17.57 -8.74 9.94
C PHE A 147 16.89 -8.15 11.18
N GLU A 148 16.86 -6.83 11.23
CA GLU A 148 16.15 -6.05 12.24
C GLU A 148 15.29 -5.00 11.53
N ILE A 149 14.04 -4.84 11.97
CA ILE A 149 13.07 -3.94 11.34
C ILE A 149 12.40 -3.04 12.38
N LEU A 150 12.20 -1.77 12.02
CA LEU A 150 11.48 -0.81 12.82
C LEU A 150 9.98 -1.08 12.74
N VAL A 151 9.29 -1.05 13.88
CA VAL A 151 7.84 -1.03 13.96
C VAL A 151 7.42 0.33 14.50
N TYR A 152 6.69 1.09 13.70
CA TYR A 152 6.22 2.42 14.06
C TYR A 152 4.71 2.44 14.31
N ILE A 153 4.30 2.95 15.47
CA ILE A 153 2.90 3.03 15.89
C ILE A 153 2.35 4.41 15.53
N ARG A 154 1.48 4.45 14.51
CA ARG A 154 0.74 5.66 14.15
C ARG A 154 -0.18 6.08 15.30
N LYS A 155 -0.40 7.39 15.45
CA LYS A 155 -1.17 7.96 16.58
C LYS A 155 -2.62 7.45 16.63
N GLU A 156 -3.18 7.07 15.48
CA GLU A 156 -4.53 6.52 15.34
C GLU A 156 -4.64 5.08 15.84
N VAL A 157 -3.50 4.38 16.03
CA VAL A 157 -3.45 3.01 16.51
C VAL A 157 -3.25 3.04 18.03
N PRO A 158 -4.25 2.61 18.83
CA PRO A 158 -4.22 2.75 20.29
C PRO A 158 -3.38 1.64 20.94
N PHE A 159 -2.11 1.51 20.53
CA PHE A 159 -1.15 0.58 21.09
C PHE A 159 -0.11 1.31 21.95
N LYS A 160 0.13 0.79 23.16
CA LYS A 160 1.12 1.35 24.08
C LYS A 160 2.39 0.51 24.05
N VAL A 161 3.45 1.06 23.46
CA VAL A 161 4.76 0.38 23.31
C VAL A 161 5.46 0.10 24.64
N ASP A 162 5.12 0.82 25.71
CA ASP A 162 5.63 0.58 27.07
C ASP A 162 5.16 -0.75 27.69
N THR A 163 4.17 -1.41 27.07
CA THR A 163 3.76 -2.78 27.41
C THR A 163 4.76 -3.83 26.95
N LEU A 164 5.68 -3.47 26.04
CA LEU A 164 6.76 -4.31 25.55
C LEU A 164 8.06 -4.05 26.34
N LYS A 165 8.90 -5.08 26.41
CA LYS A 165 10.24 -5.05 27.00
C LYS A 165 11.23 -5.65 26.01
N VAL A 166 12.48 -5.17 26.05
CA VAL A 166 13.58 -5.81 25.32
C VAL A 166 13.67 -7.28 25.76
N GLY A 167 13.76 -8.19 24.78
CA GLY A 167 13.73 -9.64 24.99
C GLY A 167 12.35 -10.28 24.82
N ASP A 168 11.26 -9.52 24.75
CA ASP A 168 9.94 -10.07 24.46
C ASP A 168 9.89 -10.70 23.07
N LYS A 169 9.32 -11.90 22.96
CA LYS A 169 9.01 -12.50 21.66
C LYS A 169 7.69 -11.93 21.14
N VAL A 170 7.70 -11.49 19.88
CA VAL A 170 6.53 -10.86 19.26
C VAL A 170 6.30 -11.36 17.83
N GLU A 171 5.04 -11.42 17.44
CA GLU A 171 4.57 -11.48 16.05
C GLU A 171 3.97 -10.12 15.72
N VAL A 172 4.48 -9.47 14.68
CA VAL A 172 4.02 -8.16 14.22
C VAL A 172 3.53 -8.27 12.79
N THR A 173 2.28 -7.90 12.58
CA THR A 173 1.65 -7.72 11.27
C THR A 173 1.55 -6.22 10.96
N GLY A 174 1.65 -5.82 9.70
CA GLY A 174 1.43 -4.42 9.34
C GLY A 174 1.79 -4.12 7.89
N ILE A 175 1.65 -2.87 7.49
CA ILE A 175 2.03 -2.43 6.15
C ILE A 175 3.52 -2.10 6.11
N MET A 176 4.26 -2.67 5.17
CA MET A 176 5.64 -2.25 4.90
C MET A 176 5.65 -0.88 4.26
N TYR A 177 6.33 0.08 4.89
CA TYR A 177 6.33 1.48 4.51
C TYR A 177 7.76 2.03 4.41
N LEU A 178 7.92 3.11 3.66
CA LEU A 178 9.18 3.84 3.51
C LEU A 178 9.01 5.25 4.07
N TYR A 179 9.74 5.58 5.12
CA TYR A 179 9.77 6.93 5.68
C TYR A 179 11.19 7.49 5.65
N GLN A 180 11.42 8.53 4.82
CA GLN A 180 12.71 9.21 4.73
C GLN A 180 13.91 8.26 4.50
N GLY A 181 13.72 7.21 3.69
CA GLY A 181 14.76 6.21 3.41
C GLY A 181 14.83 5.04 4.40
N MET A 182 14.02 5.05 5.47
CA MET A 182 13.93 3.97 6.45
C MET A 182 12.71 3.11 6.20
N TYR A 183 12.89 1.79 6.15
CA TYR A 183 11.79 0.84 6.10
C TYR A 183 11.21 0.60 7.49
N GLU A 184 9.89 0.62 7.57
CA GLU A 184 9.14 0.42 8.81
C GLU A 184 7.89 -0.43 8.55
N ILE A 185 7.49 -1.22 9.56
CA ILE A 185 6.18 -1.87 9.59
C ILE A 185 5.23 -0.94 10.32
N LEU A 186 4.06 -0.72 9.72
CA LEU A 186 2.96 0.04 10.28
C LEU A 186 1.81 -0.91 10.69
N PRO A 187 1.72 -1.31 11.97
CA PRO A 187 0.58 -2.05 12.48
C PRO A 187 -0.70 -1.23 12.31
N ARG A 188 -1.80 -1.89 11.96
CA ARG A 188 -3.08 -1.22 11.64
C ARG A 188 -3.99 -1.10 12.86
N ARG A 189 -3.75 -1.96 13.86
CA ARG A 189 -4.55 -2.11 15.08
C ARG A 189 -3.72 -2.81 16.15
N PRO A 190 -4.10 -2.73 17.43
CA PRO A 190 -3.35 -3.39 18.51
C PRO A 190 -3.16 -4.90 18.30
N GLU A 191 -4.15 -5.59 17.71
CA GLU A 191 -4.13 -7.04 17.50
C GLU A 191 -3.10 -7.48 16.45
N ASP A 192 -2.56 -6.54 15.67
CA ASP A 192 -1.47 -6.81 14.75
C ASP A 192 -0.14 -7.02 15.52
N ILE A 193 -0.07 -6.74 16.82
CA ILE A 193 1.11 -6.96 17.67
C ILE A 193 0.75 -7.98 18.76
N LYS A 194 1.29 -9.19 18.63
CA LYS A 194 1.09 -10.27 19.60
C LYS A 194 2.38 -10.54 20.33
N LYS A 195 2.29 -10.61 21.67
CA LYS A 195 3.38 -11.01 22.54
C LYS A 195 3.18 -12.47 22.96
N PHE A 196 4.26 -13.25 22.98
CA PHE A 196 4.30 -14.65 23.41
C PHE A 196 4.91 -14.79 24.81
#